data_AF-A0A523NDW8-F1
#
_entry.id   AF-A0A523NDW8-F1
#
_cell.length_a   1.000
_cell.length_b   1.000
_cell.length_c   1.000
_cell.angle_alpha   90.00
_cell.angle_beta   90.00
_cell.angle_gamma   90.00
#
_symmetry.space_group_name_H-M   'P 1'
#
loop_
_entity.id
_entity.type
_entity.pdbx_description
1 polymer ?
#
loop_
_entity_poly.entity_id
_entity_poly.type
_entity_poly.pdbx_seq_one_letter_code
_entity_poly.pdbx_strand_id
1 'polypeptide(L)'
;MFTTSQFRVFATEPDERALATARRLMHDGHLEAAEDAYLELLDTQPDVKLAWGEYFTMLRNARRFEEALALSAQAADHFGDDAFPATIKGAALVELGRYREALVALEHAASLDPGLALVWHEAGYAAYRLGEYGRALLALDRAFALEPHSGTLHLRGKILRTAGRYLAAEVAFQGAAEAAEFDEQLAEAIRQVAVTRRYALFGPTKPIDLHESRHWFAETGAVPLTYHADLRAPSDEDLVRGLAQFASEQEWRFTTIYQVDAWPGWSILADELGLETAADAHFEDAAVPLVVARQPQTGEPVWDDAVAFVRRAQAGLVFVLHQPTDQEPADIFGVLAGQDGVMLDLATASEVVQHPNSVLQDRRLWPSEAAAGA
;
A
#
# COMPACT_ATOMS: atom_id res chain seq x y z
N MET A 1 4.26 10.79 -23.57
CA MET A 1 3.36 11.85 -24.09
C MET A 1 3.03 12.70 -22.88
N PHE A 2 3.79 13.78 -22.64
CA PHE A 2 3.65 14.58 -21.42
C PHE A 2 2.56 15.64 -21.63
N THR A 3 1.55 15.65 -20.77
CA THR A 3 0.52 16.69 -20.74
C THR A 3 0.35 17.19 -19.32
N THR A 4 1.04 18.28 -18.99
CA THR A 4 0.67 19.18 -17.89
C THR A 4 0.88 20.60 -18.35
N SER A 5 -0.23 21.13 -18.85
CA SER A 5 -0.44 22.47 -19.31
C SER A 5 -0.29 23.44 -18.13
N GLN A 6 0.93 23.90 -17.83
CA GLN A 6 1.14 25.16 -17.08
C GLN A 6 2.51 25.85 -17.28
N PHE A 7 3.35 25.38 -18.21
CA PHE A 7 4.41 26.24 -18.74
C PHE A 7 3.77 27.30 -19.66
N ARG A 8 3.51 28.48 -19.08
CA ARG A 8 3.17 29.65 -19.86
C ARG A 8 4.36 30.01 -20.76
N VAL A 9 4.24 29.57 -22.02
CA VAL A 9 4.36 30.39 -23.24
C VAL A 9 5.63 31.24 -23.32
N PHE A 10 6.64 30.70 -24.04
CA PHE A 10 7.75 31.40 -24.71
C PHE A 10 8.31 32.64 -23.98
N ALA A 11 9.19 32.42 -23.00
CA ALA A 11 10.13 33.45 -22.56
C ALA A 11 11.46 33.24 -23.30
N THR A 12 11.85 34.20 -24.13
CA THR A 12 13.07 34.15 -24.94
C THR A 12 14.32 34.42 -24.09
N GLU A 13 14.87 33.49 -23.30
CA GLU A 13 16.04 33.80 -22.44
C GLU A 13 17.14 32.70 -22.34
N PRO A 14 18.43 33.08 -22.24
CA PRO A 14 19.59 32.18 -22.02
C PRO A 14 19.43 31.18 -20.86
N ASP A 15 18.61 31.53 -19.88
CA ASP A 15 18.29 30.81 -18.65
C ASP A 15 17.75 29.40 -18.93
N GLU A 16 16.88 29.24 -19.94
CA GLU A 16 16.36 27.93 -20.34
C GLU A 16 17.42 27.03 -20.98
N ARG A 17 18.37 27.60 -21.73
CA ARG A 17 19.46 26.81 -22.37
C ARG A 17 20.44 26.28 -21.34
N ALA A 18 20.78 27.10 -20.35
CA ALA A 18 21.68 26.70 -19.29
C ALA A 18 21.03 25.63 -18.40
N LEU A 19 19.75 25.81 -18.01
CA LEU A 19 18.97 24.76 -17.34
C LEU A 19 18.84 23.49 -18.19
N ALA A 20 18.59 23.61 -19.49
CA ALA A 20 18.50 22.46 -20.39
C ALA A 20 19.80 21.65 -20.43
N THR A 21 20.96 22.30 -20.26
CA THR A 21 22.26 21.62 -20.25
C THR A 21 22.42 20.79 -18.97
N ALA A 22 22.17 21.40 -17.81
CA ALA A 22 22.22 20.71 -16.52
C ALA A 22 21.21 19.53 -16.47
N ARG A 23 19.97 19.75 -16.91
CA ARG A 23 18.93 18.71 -17.01
C ARG A 23 19.30 17.57 -17.95
N ARG A 24 19.91 17.88 -19.10
CA ARG A 24 20.38 16.84 -20.04
C ARG A 24 21.48 16.00 -19.39
N LEU A 25 22.45 16.63 -18.74
CA LEU A 25 23.52 15.91 -18.03
C LEU A 25 22.97 15.03 -16.91
N MET A 26 21.97 15.51 -16.16
CA MET A 26 21.23 14.71 -15.19
C MET A 26 20.58 13.48 -15.82
N HIS A 27 19.89 13.67 -16.95
CA HIS A 27 19.22 12.59 -17.67
C HIS A 27 20.20 11.56 -18.23
N ASP A 28 21.34 12.02 -18.74
CA ASP A 28 22.41 11.18 -19.29
C ASP A 28 23.24 10.47 -18.19
N GLY A 29 22.97 10.74 -16.90
CA GLY A 29 23.65 10.14 -15.75
C GLY A 29 25.02 10.75 -15.43
N HIS A 30 25.38 11.87 -16.06
CA HIS A 30 26.62 12.60 -15.81
C HIS A 30 26.47 13.53 -14.59
N LEU A 31 26.30 12.94 -13.40
CA LEU A 31 25.92 13.66 -12.18
C LEU A 31 26.91 14.75 -11.75
N GLU A 32 28.22 14.49 -11.83
CA GLU A 32 29.25 15.50 -11.48
C GLU A 32 29.19 16.71 -12.42
N ALA A 33 29.12 16.47 -13.73
CA ALA A 33 29.02 17.56 -14.70
C ALA A 33 27.68 18.32 -14.59
N ALA A 34 26.60 17.64 -14.19
CA ALA A 34 25.33 18.28 -13.92
C ALA A 34 25.39 19.19 -12.69
N GLU A 35 26.06 18.74 -11.62
CA GLU A 35 26.32 19.56 -10.44
C GLU A 35 27.09 20.83 -10.80
N ASP A 36 28.19 20.70 -11.52
CA ASP A 36 29.00 21.83 -11.96
C ASP A 36 28.17 22.83 -12.76
N ALA A 37 27.30 22.34 -13.65
CA ALA A 37 26.42 23.18 -14.44
C ALA A 37 25.36 23.91 -13.59
N TYR A 38 24.82 23.28 -12.54
CA TYR A 38 23.92 23.96 -11.61
C TYR A 38 24.67 25.00 -10.78
N LEU A 39 25.87 24.69 -10.28
CA LEU A 39 26.67 25.64 -9.50
C LEU A 39 27.07 26.86 -10.34
N GLU A 40 27.46 26.66 -11.61
CA GLU A 40 27.72 27.75 -12.56
C GLU A 40 26.47 28.62 -12.78
N LEU A 41 25.29 28.00 -12.86
CA LEU A 41 24.03 28.73 -12.95
C LEU A 41 23.74 29.58 -11.72
N LEU A 42 23.98 29.04 -10.52
CA LEU A 42 23.78 29.78 -9.27
C LEU A 42 24.75 30.96 -9.14
N ASP A 43 25.97 30.86 -9.70
CA ASP A 43 26.96 31.94 -9.69
C ASP A 43 26.66 33.01 -10.77
N THR A 44 26.33 32.58 -11.98
CA THR A 44 26.14 33.50 -13.12
C THR A 44 24.76 34.13 -13.19
N GLN A 45 23.72 33.41 -12.72
CA GLN A 45 22.30 33.78 -12.82
C GLN A 45 21.55 33.43 -11.52
N PRO A 46 21.94 34.02 -10.37
CA PRO A 46 21.40 33.65 -9.06
C PRO A 46 19.88 33.93 -8.91
N ASP A 47 19.30 34.79 -9.75
CA ASP A 47 17.87 35.15 -9.69
C ASP A 47 16.95 34.02 -10.19
N VAL A 48 17.48 33.01 -10.87
CA VAL A 48 16.72 31.88 -11.41
C VAL A 48 16.38 30.90 -10.28
N LYS A 49 15.30 31.15 -9.52
CA LYS A 49 14.81 30.27 -8.43
C LYS A 49 14.70 28.80 -8.85
N LEU A 50 14.36 28.53 -10.11
CA LEU A 50 14.26 27.16 -10.64
C LEU A 50 15.59 26.40 -10.57
N ALA A 51 16.73 27.05 -10.80
CA ALA A 51 18.06 26.42 -10.71
C ALA A 51 18.37 25.98 -9.27
N TRP A 52 18.06 26.83 -8.28
CA TRP A 52 18.20 26.49 -6.86
C TRP A 52 17.32 25.29 -6.47
N GLY A 53 16.08 25.25 -6.97
CA GLY A 53 15.14 24.15 -6.69
C GLY A 53 15.55 22.82 -7.32
N GLU A 54 16.07 22.85 -8.55
CA GLU A 54 16.58 21.65 -9.23
C GLU A 54 17.89 21.15 -8.61
N TYR A 55 18.79 22.05 -8.24
CA TYR A 55 20.01 21.68 -7.52
C TYR A 55 19.68 21.11 -6.13
N PHE A 56 18.74 21.71 -5.40
CA PHE A 56 18.23 21.13 -4.15
C PHE A 56 17.68 19.72 -4.37
N THR A 57 16.88 19.50 -5.42
CA THR A 57 16.32 18.19 -5.75
C THR A 57 17.42 17.17 -6.07
N MET A 58 18.46 17.58 -6.78
CA MET A 58 19.64 16.76 -7.03
C MET A 58 20.34 16.36 -5.73
N LEU A 59 20.62 17.30 -4.83
CA LEU A 59 21.25 17.03 -3.53
C LEU A 59 20.39 16.08 -2.68
N ARG A 60 19.07 16.29 -2.68
CA ARG A 60 18.11 15.41 -1.99
C ARG A 60 18.17 13.98 -2.53
N ASN A 61 18.16 13.81 -3.85
CA ASN A 61 18.23 12.50 -4.48
C ASN A 61 19.59 11.81 -4.22
N ALA A 62 20.68 12.58 -4.15
CA ALA A 62 22.01 12.11 -3.76
C ALA A 62 22.18 11.87 -2.25
N ARG A 63 21.14 12.14 -1.45
CA ARG A 63 21.14 12.07 0.02
C ARG A 63 22.18 12.97 0.71
N ARG A 64 22.58 14.06 0.05
CA ARG A 64 23.51 15.09 0.57
C ARG A 64 22.75 16.17 1.32
N PHE A 65 22.09 15.79 2.41
CA PHE A 65 21.08 16.63 3.07
C PHE A 65 21.67 17.82 3.84
N GLU A 66 22.89 17.68 4.37
CA GLU A 66 23.62 18.77 5.01
C GLU A 66 23.97 19.88 4.00
N GLU A 67 24.34 19.50 2.78
CA GLU A 67 24.61 20.44 1.70
C GLU A 67 23.31 21.09 1.19
N ALA A 68 22.22 20.32 1.12
CA ALA A 68 20.89 20.86 0.82
C ALA A 68 20.44 21.89 1.88
N LEU A 69 20.78 21.67 3.16
CA LEU A 69 20.54 22.64 4.23
C LEU A 69 21.43 23.88 4.07
N ALA A 70 22.70 23.73 3.71
CA ALA A 70 23.60 24.85 3.43
C ALA A 70 23.12 25.69 2.23
N LEU A 71 22.61 25.04 1.19
CA LEU A 71 22.00 25.68 0.02
C LEU A 71 20.82 26.58 0.43
N SER A 72 20.03 26.18 1.44
CA SER A 72 18.94 27.03 1.95
C SER A 72 19.44 28.32 2.58
N ALA A 73 20.61 28.32 3.22
CA ALA A 73 21.22 29.52 3.78
C ALA A 73 21.74 30.44 2.68
N GLN A 74 22.40 29.88 1.66
CA GLN A 74 22.83 30.62 0.47
C GLN A 74 21.63 31.25 -0.26
N ALA A 75 20.53 30.51 -0.42
CA ALA A 75 19.31 31.02 -1.02
C ALA A 75 18.69 32.14 -0.16
N ALA A 76 18.74 32.04 1.18
CA ALA A 76 18.26 33.09 2.08
C ALA A 76 19.14 34.35 2.01
N ASP A 77 20.46 34.22 1.84
CA ASP A 77 21.37 35.35 1.67
C ASP A 77 21.07 36.13 0.38
N HIS A 78 20.66 35.44 -0.69
CA HIS A 78 20.33 36.05 -1.97
C HIS A 78 18.88 36.58 -2.04
N PHE A 79 17.89 35.75 -1.69
CA PHE A 79 16.47 36.08 -1.83
C PHE A 79 15.86 36.76 -0.59
N GLY A 80 16.57 36.78 0.54
CA GLY A 80 16.09 37.35 1.80
C GLY A 80 15.02 36.50 2.47
N ASP A 81 14.12 37.19 3.19
CA ASP A 81 13.00 36.58 3.92
C ASP A 81 11.85 36.25 2.98
N ASP A 82 11.98 35.13 2.25
CA ASP A 82 11.05 34.66 1.23
C ASP A 82 10.63 33.20 1.50
N ALA A 83 9.45 32.83 1.01
CA ALA A 83 8.93 31.47 1.18
C ALA A 83 9.85 30.41 0.54
N PHE A 84 10.55 30.75 -0.55
CA PHE A 84 11.41 29.82 -1.28
C PHE A 84 12.60 29.27 -0.47
N PRO A 85 13.52 30.07 0.08
CA PRO A 85 14.60 29.56 0.92
C PRO A 85 14.10 28.88 2.19
N ALA A 86 13.01 29.38 2.79
CA ALA A 86 12.38 28.73 3.95
C ALA A 86 11.82 27.34 3.61
N THR A 87 11.27 27.15 2.40
CA THR A 87 10.80 25.85 1.89
C THR A 87 11.97 24.87 1.73
N ILE A 88 13.06 25.30 1.08
CA ILE A 88 14.28 24.48 0.91
C ILE A 88 14.83 24.06 2.27
N LYS A 89 14.92 25.00 3.22
CA LYS A 89 15.37 24.72 4.59
C LYS A 89 14.47 23.68 5.28
N GLY A 90 13.16 23.88 5.19
CA GLY A 90 12.17 22.98 5.75
C GLY A 90 12.31 21.55 5.23
N ALA A 91 12.34 21.40 3.91
CA ALA A 91 12.50 20.10 3.26
C ALA A 91 13.86 19.43 3.59
N ALA A 92 14.97 20.18 3.59
CA ALA A 92 16.26 19.65 4.00
C ALA A 92 16.25 19.11 5.45
N LEU A 93 15.60 19.85 6.37
CA LEU A 93 15.47 19.43 7.77
C LEU A 93 14.57 18.20 7.95
N VAL A 94 13.54 18.03 7.10
CA VAL A 94 12.74 16.80 7.06
C VAL A 94 13.63 15.60 6.72
N GLU A 95 14.46 15.70 5.69
CA GLU A 95 15.36 14.63 5.25
C GLU A 95 16.43 14.30 6.31
N LEU A 96 16.90 15.31 7.03
CA LEU A 96 17.82 15.16 8.18
C LEU A 96 17.14 14.57 9.43
N GLY A 97 15.82 14.36 9.41
CA GLY A 97 15.07 13.87 10.58
C GLY A 97 14.87 14.91 11.69
N ARG A 98 15.18 16.18 11.43
CA ARG A 98 15.05 17.32 12.37
C ARG A 98 13.65 17.91 12.31
N TYR A 99 12.63 17.08 12.53
CA TYR A 99 11.22 17.40 12.24
C TYR A 99 10.68 18.64 12.98
N ARG A 100 11.11 18.89 14.23
CA ARG A 100 10.66 20.09 14.96
C ARG A 100 11.17 21.38 14.32
N GLU A 101 12.43 21.38 13.90
CA GLU A 101 13.02 22.54 13.23
C GLU A 101 12.46 22.69 11.81
N ALA A 102 12.22 21.57 11.13
CA ALA A 102 11.54 21.54 9.84
C ALA A 102 10.17 22.21 9.92
N LEU A 103 9.34 21.85 10.92
CA LEU A 103 8.04 22.47 11.12
C LEU A 103 8.14 23.99 11.30
N VAL A 104 9.08 24.50 12.09
CA VAL A 104 9.26 25.94 12.25
C VAL A 104 9.58 26.61 10.92
N ALA A 105 10.47 26.04 10.11
CA ALA A 105 10.81 26.58 8.80
C ALA A 105 9.65 26.50 7.79
N LEU A 106 8.90 25.40 7.80
CA LEU A 106 7.77 25.17 6.91
C LEU A 106 6.56 26.02 7.29
N GLU A 107 6.29 26.24 8.57
CA GLU A 107 5.26 27.17 9.04
C GLU A 107 5.59 28.61 8.65
N HIS A 108 6.88 28.97 8.74
CA HIS A 108 7.34 30.26 8.26
C HIS A 108 7.14 30.40 6.75
N ALA A 109 7.56 29.43 5.95
CA ALA A 109 7.31 29.40 4.51
C ALA A 109 5.81 29.50 4.19
N ALA A 110 4.96 28.76 4.89
CA ALA A 110 3.50 28.80 4.72
C ALA A 110 2.87 30.13 5.12
N SER A 111 3.49 30.87 6.06
CA SER A 111 3.03 32.22 6.44
C SER A 111 3.39 33.28 5.41
N LEU A 112 4.52 33.08 4.70
CA LEU A 112 4.98 33.95 3.63
C LEU A 112 4.23 33.68 2.32
N ASP A 113 4.03 32.41 1.98
CA ASP A 113 3.22 31.97 0.84
C ASP A 113 2.33 30.77 1.21
N PRO A 114 1.04 31.02 1.53
CA PRO A 114 0.08 29.97 1.86
C PRO A 114 -0.32 29.07 0.68
N GLY A 115 0.05 29.42 -0.56
CA GLY A 115 -0.32 28.74 -1.79
C GLY A 115 0.60 27.56 -2.16
N LEU A 116 1.68 27.35 -1.42
CA LEU A 116 2.66 26.30 -1.70
C LEU A 116 2.21 24.93 -1.17
N ALA A 117 1.61 24.11 -2.04
CA ALA A 117 1.14 22.77 -1.68
C ALA A 117 2.25 21.88 -1.08
N LEU A 118 3.48 21.96 -1.63
CA LEU A 118 4.65 21.24 -1.14
C LEU A 118 4.97 21.55 0.32
N VAL A 119 4.88 22.83 0.74
CA VAL A 119 5.16 23.24 2.12
C VAL A 119 4.21 22.56 3.09
N TRP A 120 2.92 22.53 2.75
CA TRP A 120 1.90 21.87 3.55
C TRP A 120 2.07 20.34 3.57
N HIS A 121 2.50 19.74 2.46
CA HIS A 121 2.85 18.32 2.42
C HIS A 121 3.99 17.98 3.37
N GLU A 122 5.11 18.70 3.26
CA GLU A 122 6.31 18.50 4.08
C GLU A 122 6.00 18.76 5.56
N ALA A 123 5.18 19.77 5.87
CA ALA A 123 4.74 20.04 7.24
C ALA A 123 3.88 18.90 7.78
N GLY A 124 2.98 18.36 6.96
CA GLY A 124 2.19 17.19 7.28
C GLY A 124 3.05 15.95 7.56
N TYR A 125 4.07 15.72 6.74
CA TYR A 125 5.02 14.63 6.94
C TYR A 125 5.84 14.82 8.22
N ALA A 126 6.40 16.01 8.46
CA ALA A 126 7.14 16.30 9.69
C ALA A 126 6.29 16.09 10.95
N ALA A 127 5.03 16.57 10.94
CA ALA A 127 4.08 16.36 12.03
C ALA A 127 3.75 14.86 12.23
N TYR A 128 3.57 14.11 11.14
CA TYR A 128 3.37 12.65 11.21
C TYR A 128 4.55 11.95 11.88
N ARG A 129 5.78 12.31 11.52
CA ARG A 129 7.01 11.73 12.11
C ARG A 129 7.18 12.06 13.60
N LEU A 130 6.56 13.14 14.08
CA LEU A 130 6.49 13.50 15.50
C LEU A 130 5.32 12.84 16.25
N GLY A 131 4.45 12.09 15.55
CA GLY A 131 3.24 11.48 16.13
C GLY A 131 2.07 12.46 16.28
N GLU A 132 2.18 13.67 15.72
CA GLU A 132 1.14 14.71 15.77
C GLU A 132 0.09 14.47 14.67
N TYR A 133 -0.59 13.33 14.70
CA TYR A 133 -1.46 12.87 13.61
C TYR A 133 -2.59 13.85 13.23
N GLY A 134 -3.18 14.55 14.20
CA GLY A 134 -4.22 15.54 13.92
C GLY A 134 -3.69 16.75 13.12
N ARG A 135 -2.52 17.26 13.50
CA ARG A 135 -1.85 18.36 12.79
C ARG A 135 -1.39 17.92 11.41
N ALA A 136 -0.87 16.69 11.31
CA ALA A 136 -0.49 16.10 10.03
C ALA A 136 -1.67 16.04 9.05
N LEU A 137 -2.84 15.55 9.49
CA LEU A 137 -4.03 15.49 8.63
C LEU A 137 -4.49 16.88 8.18
N LEU A 138 -4.49 17.88 9.05
CA LEU A 138 -4.85 19.26 8.69
C LEU A 138 -3.92 19.84 7.62
N ALA A 139 -2.61 19.64 7.78
CA ALA A 139 -1.63 20.10 6.79
C ALA A 139 -1.79 19.37 5.45
N LEU A 140 -2.01 18.05 5.47
CA LEU A 140 -2.23 17.27 4.25
C LEU A 140 -3.56 17.60 3.55
N ASP A 141 -4.63 17.89 4.30
CA ASP A 141 -5.90 18.38 3.74
C ASP A 141 -5.69 19.73 3.04
N ARG A 142 -4.84 20.60 3.60
CA ARG A 142 -4.49 21.88 2.97
C ARG A 142 -3.64 21.70 1.71
N ALA A 143 -2.64 20.81 1.75
CA ALA A 143 -1.81 20.48 0.59
C ALA A 143 -2.68 19.94 -0.56
N PHE A 144 -3.56 18.98 -0.28
CA PHE A 144 -4.48 18.40 -1.26
C PHE A 144 -5.45 19.43 -1.86
N ALA A 145 -5.96 20.37 -1.05
CA ALA A 145 -6.86 21.41 -1.54
C ALA A 145 -6.18 22.43 -2.48
N LEU A 146 -4.86 22.58 -2.37
CA LEU A 146 -4.06 23.42 -3.27
C LEU A 146 -3.68 22.66 -4.53
N GLU A 147 -3.17 21.44 -4.35
CA GLU A 147 -2.73 20.58 -5.45
C GLU A 147 -2.95 19.10 -5.06
N PRO A 148 -3.84 18.38 -5.78
CA PRO A 148 -3.99 16.95 -5.62
C PRO A 148 -2.72 16.22 -6.03
N HIS A 149 -2.04 15.60 -5.07
CA HIS A 149 -0.82 14.83 -5.32
C HIS A 149 -0.90 13.44 -4.68
N SER A 150 -0.54 12.40 -5.43
CA SER A 150 -0.63 11.00 -5.00
C SER A 150 0.09 10.77 -3.66
N GLY A 151 1.30 11.30 -3.49
CA GLY A 151 2.07 11.16 -2.24
C GLY A 151 1.38 11.78 -1.02
N THR A 152 0.72 12.93 -1.17
CA THR A 152 -0.04 13.59 -0.10
C THR A 152 -1.21 12.73 0.36
N LEU A 153 -1.98 12.21 -0.60
CA LEU A 153 -3.15 11.38 -0.34
C LEU A 153 -2.79 10.01 0.22
N HIS A 154 -1.69 9.43 -0.26
CA HIS A 154 -1.13 8.19 0.27
C HIS A 154 -0.74 8.33 1.75
N LEU A 155 0.00 9.38 2.11
CA LEU A 155 0.38 9.63 3.50
C LEU A 155 -0.85 9.86 4.39
N ARG A 156 -1.82 10.61 3.90
CA ARG A 156 -3.10 10.82 4.58
C ARG A 156 -3.83 9.50 4.84
N GLY A 157 -3.92 8.63 3.83
CA GLY A 157 -4.52 7.29 3.94
C GLY A 157 -3.85 6.45 5.01
N LYS A 158 -2.51 6.46 5.05
CA LYS A 158 -1.72 5.75 6.07
C LYS A 158 -2.07 6.21 7.49
N ILE A 159 -2.09 7.53 7.73
CA ILE A 159 -2.42 8.09 9.05
C ILE A 159 -3.84 7.70 9.47
N LEU A 160 -4.80 7.79 8.55
CA LEU A 160 -6.20 7.44 8.81
C LEU A 160 -6.37 5.95 9.12
N ARG A 161 -5.65 5.07 8.42
CA ARG A 161 -5.66 3.63 8.68
C ARG A 161 -5.11 3.32 10.06
N THR A 162 -3.97 3.90 10.43
CA THR A 162 -3.38 3.73 11.77
C THR A 162 -4.34 4.21 12.86
N ALA A 163 -5.15 5.24 12.58
CA ALA A 163 -6.18 5.74 13.49
C ALA A 163 -7.44 4.85 13.55
N GLY A 164 -7.54 3.78 12.75
CA GLY A 164 -8.73 2.92 12.63
C GLY A 164 -9.87 3.53 11.80
N ARG A 165 -9.62 4.63 11.08
CA ARG A 165 -10.61 5.31 10.23
C ARG A 165 -10.59 4.74 8.82
N TYR A 166 -10.94 3.46 8.68
CA TYR A 166 -10.74 2.69 7.45
C TYR A 166 -11.45 3.24 6.22
N LEU A 167 -12.72 3.64 6.32
CA LEU A 167 -13.45 4.24 5.19
C LEU A 167 -12.79 5.52 4.69
N ALA A 168 -12.35 6.39 5.61
CA ALA A 168 -11.67 7.63 5.24
C ALA A 168 -10.26 7.37 4.66
N ALA A 169 -9.59 6.32 5.14
CA ALA A 169 -8.30 5.88 4.62
C ALA A 169 -8.43 5.32 3.19
N GLU A 170 -9.45 4.50 2.94
CA GLU A 170 -9.74 3.96 1.61
C GLU A 170 -9.99 5.08 0.60
N VAL A 171 -10.84 6.06 0.93
CA VAL A 171 -11.09 7.22 0.08
C VAL A 171 -9.81 7.99 -0.22
N ALA A 172 -8.91 8.12 0.77
CA ALA A 172 -7.62 8.78 0.55
C ALA A 172 -6.74 7.97 -0.42
N PHE A 173 -6.67 6.65 -0.29
CA PHE A 173 -5.90 5.82 -1.21
C PHE A 173 -6.51 5.74 -2.62
N GLN A 174 -7.84 5.77 -2.75
CA GLN A 174 -8.51 5.90 -4.05
C GLN A 174 -8.16 7.23 -4.72
N GLY A 175 -8.23 8.33 -3.98
CA GLY A 175 -7.77 9.63 -4.49
C GLY A 175 -6.29 9.61 -4.86
N ALA A 176 -5.45 8.88 -4.12
CA ALA A 176 -4.04 8.73 -4.46
C ALA A 176 -3.83 7.96 -5.78
N ALA A 177 -4.68 6.98 -6.06
CA ALA A 177 -4.69 6.25 -7.33
C ALA A 177 -5.15 7.14 -8.49
N GLU A 178 -6.18 7.98 -8.28
CA GLU A 178 -6.66 8.94 -9.28
C GLU A 178 -5.63 10.05 -9.58
N ALA A 179 -4.86 10.46 -8.56
CA ALA A 179 -3.80 11.47 -8.69
C ALA A 179 -2.43 10.88 -9.05
N ALA A 180 -2.34 9.58 -9.36
CA ALA A 180 -1.08 8.94 -9.70
C ALA A 180 -0.58 9.38 -11.09
N GLU A 181 0.68 9.80 -11.16
CA GLU A 181 1.34 10.20 -12.40
C GLU A 181 2.20 9.07 -12.99
N PHE A 182 2.56 8.09 -12.16
CA PHE A 182 3.40 6.95 -12.51
C PHE A 182 2.72 5.63 -12.14
N ASP A 183 3.00 4.59 -12.92
CA ASP A 183 2.38 3.26 -12.74
C ASP A 183 2.70 2.67 -11.35
N GLU A 184 3.89 2.95 -10.82
CA GLU A 184 4.29 2.51 -9.48
C GLU A 184 3.43 3.16 -8.38
N GLN A 185 3.09 4.44 -8.54
CA GLN A 185 2.21 5.15 -7.60
C GLN A 185 0.79 4.60 -7.65
N LEU A 186 0.28 4.34 -8.86
CA LEU A 186 -1.04 3.76 -9.07
C LEU A 186 -1.11 2.35 -8.47
N ALA A 187 -0.15 1.49 -8.78
CA ALA A 187 -0.07 0.13 -8.26
C ALA A 187 0.02 0.13 -6.72
N GLU A 188 0.82 1.03 -6.16
CA GLU A 188 0.93 1.18 -4.71
C GLU A 188 -0.39 1.66 -4.07
N ALA A 189 -1.05 2.67 -4.64
CA ALA A 189 -2.31 3.16 -4.13
C ALA A 189 -3.41 2.09 -4.17
N ILE A 190 -3.53 1.33 -5.27
CA ILE A 190 -4.47 0.20 -5.39
C ILE A 190 -4.17 -0.88 -4.34
N ARG A 191 -2.88 -1.19 -4.13
CA ARG A 191 -2.46 -2.13 -3.07
C ARG A 191 -2.94 -1.65 -1.70
N GLN A 192 -2.73 -0.37 -1.39
CA GLN A 192 -3.13 0.19 -0.10
C GLN A 192 -4.65 0.28 0.09
N VAL A 193 -5.44 0.44 -0.97
CA VAL A 193 -6.91 0.28 -0.92
C VAL A 193 -7.26 -1.13 -0.46
N ALA A 194 -6.69 -2.16 -1.11
CA ALA A 194 -6.97 -3.55 -0.77
C ALA A 194 -6.54 -3.90 0.67
N VAL A 195 -5.35 -3.44 1.09
CA VAL A 195 -4.85 -3.57 2.46
C VAL A 195 -5.82 -2.93 3.46
N THR A 196 -6.26 -1.70 3.18
CA THR A 196 -7.16 -0.95 4.07
C THR A 196 -8.52 -1.61 4.21
N ARG A 197 -9.08 -2.15 3.13
CA ARG A 197 -10.31 -2.94 3.17
C ARG A 197 -10.17 -4.17 4.07
N ARG A 198 -9.03 -4.87 4.00
CA ARG A 198 -8.78 -6.03 4.88
C ARG A 198 -8.63 -5.62 6.34
N TYR A 199 -7.96 -4.50 6.64
CA TYR A 199 -7.94 -3.98 8.00
C TYR A 199 -9.33 -3.59 8.51
N ALA A 200 -10.21 -3.12 7.62
CA ALA A 200 -11.59 -2.77 7.98
C ALA A 200 -12.39 -3.96 8.51
N LEU A 201 -12.08 -5.20 8.09
CA LEU A 201 -12.68 -6.44 8.60
C LEU A 201 -12.46 -6.63 10.10
N PHE A 202 -11.36 -6.09 10.65
CA PHE A 202 -11.03 -6.17 12.06
C PHE A 202 -11.45 -4.92 12.84
N GLY A 203 -12.14 -3.99 12.18
CA GLY A 203 -12.71 -2.81 12.83
C GLY A 203 -13.67 -3.17 13.96
N PRO A 204 -13.72 -2.39 15.05
CA PRO A 204 -13.07 -1.09 15.26
C PRO A 204 -11.62 -1.17 15.79
N THR A 205 -11.03 -2.36 15.87
CA THR A 205 -9.67 -2.57 16.40
C THR A 205 -8.66 -1.88 15.49
N LYS A 206 -7.69 -1.16 16.06
CA LYS A 206 -6.64 -0.48 15.30
C LYS A 206 -5.55 -1.47 14.89
N PRO A 207 -4.78 -1.20 13.82
CA PRO A 207 -3.72 -2.10 13.37
C PRO A 207 -2.71 -2.47 14.48
N ILE A 208 -2.37 -1.52 15.35
CA ILE A 208 -1.41 -1.72 16.45
C ILE A 208 -1.93 -2.65 17.56
N ASP A 209 -3.24 -2.80 17.67
CA ASP A 209 -3.90 -3.63 18.68
C ASP A 209 -4.27 -5.02 18.14
N LEU A 210 -3.96 -5.31 16.87
CA LEU A 210 -4.22 -6.61 16.24
C LEU A 210 -3.17 -7.65 16.62
N HIS A 211 -3.62 -8.90 16.73
CA HIS A 211 -2.72 -10.05 16.78
C HIS A 211 -1.90 -10.15 15.49
N GLU A 212 -0.67 -10.65 15.58
CA GLU A 212 0.30 -10.69 14.47
C GLU A 212 -0.23 -11.39 13.22
N SER A 213 -0.97 -12.49 13.38
CA SER A 213 -1.62 -13.22 12.29
C SER A 213 -2.66 -12.39 11.52
N ARG A 214 -3.40 -11.51 12.21
CA ARG A 214 -4.40 -10.61 11.60
C ARG A 214 -3.75 -9.44 10.90
N HIS A 215 -2.71 -8.87 11.51
CA HIS A 215 -1.89 -7.85 10.87
C HIS A 215 -1.27 -8.39 9.57
N TRP A 216 -0.74 -9.61 9.60
CA TRP A 216 -0.22 -10.27 8.41
C TRP A 216 -1.27 -10.43 7.31
N PHE A 217 -2.44 -10.97 7.66
CA PHE A 217 -3.54 -11.14 6.71
C PHE A 217 -3.96 -9.81 6.09
N ALA A 218 -4.05 -8.76 6.90
CA ALA A 218 -4.42 -7.43 6.43
C ALA A 218 -3.41 -6.86 5.42
N GLU A 219 -2.11 -6.97 5.68
CA GLU A 219 -1.08 -6.45 4.77
C GLU A 219 -0.97 -7.29 3.49
N THR A 220 -0.96 -8.61 3.60
CA THR A 220 -0.63 -9.49 2.46
C THR A 220 -1.85 -9.95 1.66
N GLY A 221 -3.03 -9.98 2.29
CA GLY A 221 -4.20 -10.67 1.74
C GLY A 221 -4.09 -12.19 1.75
N ALA A 222 -2.98 -12.73 2.27
CA ALA A 222 -2.76 -14.14 2.45
C ALA A 222 -2.96 -14.49 3.93
N VAL A 223 -3.63 -15.61 4.21
CA VAL A 223 -3.37 -16.32 5.47
C VAL A 223 -1.96 -16.94 5.28
N PRO A 224 -0.98 -16.69 6.18
CA PRO A 224 0.46 -16.72 5.85
C PRO A 224 0.91 -18.02 5.17
N LEU A 225 1.81 -18.00 4.18
CA LEU A 225 3.25 -18.23 4.37
C LEU A 225 4.11 -17.61 3.23
N THR A 226 4.67 -16.41 3.41
CA THR A 226 6.01 -16.04 2.88
C THR A 226 6.66 -15.01 3.81
N TYR A 227 7.92 -14.63 3.54
CA TYR A 227 8.76 -13.78 4.38
C TYR A 227 8.63 -12.30 3.97
N HIS A 228 8.26 -11.43 4.92
CA HIS A 228 8.55 -10.00 4.81
C HIS A 228 9.81 -9.75 5.64
N ALA A 229 10.86 -9.14 5.06
CA ALA A 229 12.13 -8.92 5.77
C ALA A 229 11.98 -8.12 7.08
N ASP A 230 10.89 -7.38 7.22
CA ASP A 230 10.56 -6.54 8.36
C ASP A 230 9.56 -7.18 9.35
N LEU A 231 9.01 -8.37 9.06
CA LEU A 231 8.04 -9.09 9.90
C LEU A 231 8.53 -10.50 10.23
N ARG A 232 8.36 -10.93 11.47
CA ARG A 232 8.68 -12.31 11.87
C ARG A 232 7.55 -13.23 11.39
N ALA A 233 7.84 -14.15 10.48
CA ALA A 233 6.85 -15.13 10.05
C ALA A 233 6.37 -15.98 11.26
N PRO A 234 5.05 -16.15 11.48
CA PRO A 234 4.52 -17.05 12.51
C PRO A 234 4.90 -18.51 12.19
N SER A 235 4.86 -19.40 13.19
CA SER A 235 5.12 -20.83 12.95
C SER A 235 3.97 -21.47 12.16
N ASP A 236 4.25 -22.52 11.36
CA ASP A 236 3.21 -23.26 10.62
C ASP A 236 2.00 -23.66 11.51
N GLU A 237 2.23 -23.95 12.80
CA GLU A 237 1.18 -24.26 13.79
C GLU A 237 0.31 -23.03 14.13
N ASP A 238 0.93 -21.86 14.32
CA ASP A 238 0.21 -20.60 14.59
C ASP A 238 -0.70 -20.22 13.42
N LEU A 239 -0.30 -20.57 12.19
CA LEU A 239 -1.07 -20.32 10.97
C LEU A 239 -2.31 -21.17 10.89
N VAL A 240 -2.15 -22.46 11.18
CA VAL A 240 -3.25 -23.41 11.27
C VAL A 240 -4.25 -22.99 12.35
N ARG A 241 -3.76 -22.59 13.52
CA ARG A 241 -4.62 -22.08 14.61
C ARG A 241 -5.33 -20.78 14.22
N GLY A 242 -4.61 -19.87 13.55
CA GLY A 242 -5.17 -18.64 13.02
C GLY A 242 -6.29 -18.89 12.02
N LEU A 243 -6.14 -19.86 11.12
CA LEU A 243 -7.18 -20.28 10.19
C LEU A 243 -8.40 -20.83 10.93
N ALA A 244 -8.21 -21.73 11.90
CA ALA A 244 -9.30 -22.33 12.65
C ALA A 244 -10.12 -21.28 13.42
N GLN A 245 -9.42 -20.36 14.10
CA GLN A 245 -10.05 -19.24 14.79
C GLN A 245 -10.82 -18.34 13.82
N PHE A 246 -10.22 -18.00 12.68
CA PHE A 246 -10.89 -17.18 11.66
C PHE A 246 -12.14 -17.87 11.13
N ALA A 247 -12.05 -19.16 10.79
CA ALA A 247 -13.18 -19.96 10.36
C ALA A 247 -14.32 -19.98 11.42
N SER A 248 -13.96 -20.11 12.70
CA SER A 248 -14.94 -20.05 13.80
C SER A 248 -15.60 -18.67 13.91
N GLU A 249 -14.83 -17.58 13.82
CA GLU A 249 -15.34 -16.20 13.88
C GLU A 249 -16.26 -15.85 12.70
N GLN A 250 -16.00 -16.46 11.53
CA GLN A 250 -16.85 -16.32 10.34
C GLN A 250 -17.99 -17.35 10.28
N GLU A 251 -18.15 -18.18 11.32
CA GLU A 251 -19.12 -19.28 11.40
C GLU A 251 -19.05 -20.25 10.21
N TRP A 252 -17.84 -20.43 9.64
CA TRP A 252 -17.62 -21.38 8.55
C TRP A 252 -17.86 -22.80 9.05
N ARG A 253 -18.64 -23.56 8.28
CA ARG A 253 -18.93 -24.96 8.58
C ARG A 253 -18.39 -25.82 7.46
N PHE A 254 -17.40 -26.64 7.80
CA PHE A 254 -16.89 -27.68 6.93
C PHE A 254 -17.41 -29.03 7.42
N THR A 255 -17.51 -29.99 6.52
CA THR A 255 -17.92 -31.36 6.87
C THR A 255 -16.72 -32.26 7.12
N THR A 256 -15.62 -32.03 6.40
CA THR A 256 -14.45 -32.90 6.38
C THR A 256 -13.21 -32.10 6.03
N ILE A 257 -12.07 -32.44 6.64
CA ILE A 257 -10.76 -31.93 6.23
C ILE A 257 -10.09 -32.97 5.33
N TYR A 258 -9.80 -32.61 4.08
CA TYR A 258 -9.10 -33.48 3.13
C TYR A 258 -7.62 -33.13 3.10
N GLN A 259 -6.77 -34.03 3.55
CA GLN A 259 -5.33 -33.83 3.60
C GLN A 259 -4.67 -34.37 2.33
N VAL A 260 -3.97 -33.51 1.60
CA VAL A 260 -3.19 -33.89 0.39
C VAL A 260 -1.81 -34.42 0.78
N ASP A 261 -1.27 -34.00 1.93
CA ASP A 261 0.00 -34.47 2.49
C ASP A 261 -0.15 -34.89 3.96
N ALA A 262 0.75 -35.76 4.44
CA ALA A 262 0.66 -36.35 5.77
C ALA A 262 1.31 -35.50 6.88
N TRP A 263 1.23 -34.17 6.81
CA TRP A 263 1.84 -33.32 7.83
C TRP A 263 1.05 -33.29 9.14
N PRO A 264 1.71 -33.51 10.31
CA PRO A 264 1.02 -33.59 11.60
C PRO A 264 0.24 -32.33 12.01
N GLY A 265 0.59 -31.16 11.49
CA GLY A 265 -0.10 -29.91 11.83
C GLY A 265 -1.56 -29.88 11.34
N TRP A 266 -1.94 -30.71 10.39
CA TRP A 266 -3.33 -30.85 9.98
C TRP A 266 -4.23 -31.45 11.05
N SER A 267 -3.67 -32.26 11.95
CA SER A 267 -4.41 -32.74 13.13
C SER A 267 -4.75 -31.59 14.08
N ILE A 268 -3.88 -30.58 14.19
CA ILE A 268 -4.15 -29.38 15.00
C ILE A 268 -5.36 -28.63 14.42
N LEU A 269 -5.40 -28.46 13.09
CA LEU A 269 -6.53 -27.81 12.42
C LEU A 269 -7.85 -28.58 12.65
N ALA A 270 -7.78 -29.89 12.55
CA ALA A 270 -8.91 -30.80 12.74
C ALA A 270 -9.46 -30.74 14.16
N ASP A 271 -8.58 -30.76 15.16
CA ASP A 271 -8.94 -30.64 16.57
C ASP A 271 -9.61 -29.28 16.87
N GLU A 272 -9.06 -28.18 16.34
CA GLU A 272 -9.58 -26.82 16.56
C GLU A 272 -10.94 -26.60 15.87
N LEU A 273 -11.17 -27.23 14.71
CA LEU A 273 -12.45 -27.17 13.99
C LEU A 273 -13.46 -28.24 14.43
N GLY A 274 -13.03 -29.23 15.21
CA GLY A 274 -13.85 -30.38 15.61
C GLY A 274 -14.23 -31.28 14.44
N LEU A 275 -13.33 -31.50 13.49
CA LEU A 275 -13.57 -32.24 12.25
C LEU A 275 -12.66 -33.46 12.12
N GLU A 276 -13.12 -34.45 11.35
CA GLU A 276 -12.29 -35.59 10.99
C GLU A 276 -11.46 -35.30 9.73
N THR A 277 -10.28 -35.91 9.68
CA THR A 277 -9.34 -35.79 8.56
C THR A 277 -9.45 -37.02 7.66
N ALA A 278 -9.62 -36.79 6.36
CA ALA A 278 -9.62 -37.83 5.34
C ALA A 278 -8.35 -37.71 4.48
N ALA A 279 -7.65 -38.83 4.29
CA ALA A 279 -6.48 -38.93 3.41
C ALA A 279 -6.83 -39.39 1.99
N ASP A 280 -7.99 -40.01 1.80
CA ASP A 280 -8.41 -40.57 0.53
C ASP A 280 -9.31 -39.58 -0.24
N ALA A 281 -8.97 -39.35 -1.50
CA ALA A 281 -9.66 -38.49 -2.46
C ALA A 281 -11.08 -38.96 -2.86
N HIS A 282 -11.78 -39.68 -1.98
CA HIS A 282 -13.21 -39.93 -2.13
C HIS A 282 -13.96 -38.67 -1.68
N PHE A 283 -14.09 -37.74 -2.62
CA PHE A 283 -14.91 -36.57 -2.45
C PHE A 283 -16.39 -36.97 -2.52
N GLU A 284 -17.09 -36.88 -1.40
CA GLU A 284 -18.54 -37.10 -1.36
C GLU A 284 -19.25 -35.85 -1.90
N ASP A 285 -20.15 -36.00 -2.88
CA ASP A 285 -20.82 -34.88 -3.57
C ASP A 285 -21.66 -33.95 -2.65
N ALA A 286 -21.93 -34.36 -1.40
CA ALA A 286 -22.68 -33.58 -0.41
C ALA A 286 -21.81 -32.88 0.65
N ALA A 287 -20.48 -33.05 0.61
CA ALA A 287 -19.55 -32.49 1.57
C ALA A 287 -19.24 -31.00 1.30
N VAL A 288 -18.96 -30.24 2.36
CA VAL A 288 -18.31 -28.91 2.29
C VAL A 288 -16.85 -29.11 2.72
N PRO A 289 -15.95 -29.47 1.78
CA PRO A 289 -14.59 -29.89 2.11
C PRO A 289 -13.71 -28.71 2.53
N LEU A 290 -12.79 -28.94 3.47
CA LEU A 290 -11.59 -28.13 3.66
C LEU A 290 -10.38 -28.93 3.16
N VAL A 291 -9.92 -28.65 1.95
CA VAL A 291 -8.73 -29.30 1.37
C VAL A 291 -7.48 -28.62 1.92
N VAL A 292 -6.53 -29.38 2.46
CA VAL A 292 -5.30 -28.88 3.06
C VAL A 292 -4.07 -29.55 2.45
N ALA A 293 -3.06 -28.77 2.08
CA ALA A 293 -1.85 -29.28 1.44
C ALA A 293 -0.60 -28.48 1.83
N ARG A 294 0.55 -29.14 2.02
CA ARG A 294 1.87 -28.49 2.09
C ARG A 294 2.59 -28.62 0.76
N GLN A 295 2.99 -27.48 0.20
CA GLN A 295 3.79 -27.39 -1.03
C GLN A 295 3.31 -28.35 -2.14
N PRO A 296 2.04 -28.29 -2.56
CA PRO A 296 1.51 -29.18 -3.59
C PRO A 296 2.27 -28.98 -4.91
N GLN A 297 2.60 -30.08 -5.58
CA GLN A 297 3.25 -30.03 -6.90
C GLN A 297 2.20 -29.98 -8.00
N THR A 298 2.36 -29.04 -8.94
CA THR A 298 1.52 -28.97 -10.13
C THR A 298 1.62 -30.27 -10.93
N GLY A 299 0.49 -30.95 -11.17
CA GLY A 299 0.43 -32.25 -11.85
C GLY A 299 0.36 -33.46 -10.92
N GLU A 300 0.30 -33.26 -9.60
CA GLU A 300 -0.04 -34.32 -8.65
C GLU A 300 -1.56 -34.63 -8.72
N PRO A 301 -1.96 -35.86 -9.08
CA PRO A 301 -3.37 -36.18 -9.32
C PRO A 301 -4.29 -35.86 -8.14
N VAL A 302 -3.82 -36.10 -6.91
CA VAL A 302 -4.59 -35.86 -5.67
C VAL A 302 -4.90 -34.37 -5.49
N TRP A 303 -3.93 -33.50 -5.78
CA TRP A 303 -4.09 -32.06 -5.69
C TRP A 303 -5.04 -31.52 -6.77
N ASP A 304 -4.82 -31.92 -8.01
CA ASP A 304 -5.63 -31.47 -9.16
C ASP A 304 -7.09 -31.92 -9.02
N ASP A 305 -7.32 -33.15 -8.55
CA ASP A 305 -8.66 -33.69 -8.31
C ASP A 305 -9.37 -32.96 -7.16
N ALA A 306 -8.65 -32.62 -6.09
CA ALA A 306 -9.22 -31.88 -4.95
C ALA A 306 -9.66 -30.47 -5.34
N VAL A 307 -8.83 -29.74 -6.08
CA VAL A 307 -9.16 -28.40 -6.56
C VAL A 307 -10.33 -28.46 -7.56
N ALA A 308 -10.33 -29.47 -8.44
CA ALA A 308 -11.42 -29.67 -9.38
C ALA A 308 -12.75 -30.02 -8.68
N PHE A 309 -12.70 -30.76 -7.57
CA PHE A 309 -13.88 -31.09 -6.77
C PHE A 309 -14.49 -29.85 -6.12
N VAL A 310 -13.72 -29.06 -5.37
CA VAL A 310 -14.21 -27.82 -4.73
C VAL A 310 -14.83 -26.89 -5.78
N ARG A 311 -14.19 -26.78 -6.95
CA ARG A 311 -14.70 -26.01 -8.09
C ARG A 311 -16.02 -26.56 -8.62
N ARG A 312 -16.18 -27.87 -8.73
CA ARG A 312 -17.41 -28.52 -9.23
C ARG A 312 -18.56 -28.41 -8.22
N ALA A 313 -18.25 -28.64 -6.94
CA ALA A 313 -19.21 -28.60 -5.84
C ALA A 313 -19.68 -27.17 -5.54
N GLN A 314 -18.92 -26.15 -5.94
CA GLN A 314 -19.17 -24.73 -5.60
C GLN A 314 -19.32 -24.52 -4.09
N ALA A 315 -18.68 -25.39 -3.30
CA ALA A 315 -18.73 -25.44 -1.85
C ALA A 315 -17.40 -26.00 -1.34
N GLY A 316 -16.88 -25.42 -0.26
CA GLY A 316 -15.61 -25.80 0.35
C GLY A 316 -14.50 -24.76 0.16
N LEU A 317 -13.35 -25.04 0.78
CA LEU A 317 -12.18 -24.17 0.77
C LEU A 317 -10.91 -25.00 0.54
N VAL A 318 -9.95 -24.42 -0.17
CA VAL A 318 -8.62 -24.98 -0.34
C VAL A 318 -7.63 -24.12 0.42
N PHE A 319 -6.87 -24.75 1.32
CA PHE A 319 -5.85 -24.12 2.14
C PHE A 319 -4.49 -24.76 1.86
N VAL A 320 -3.48 -23.94 1.58
CA VAL A 320 -2.15 -24.42 1.20
C VAL A 320 -1.07 -23.77 2.05
N LEU A 321 -0.16 -24.58 2.57
CA LEU A 321 1.04 -24.14 3.26
C LEU A 321 2.26 -24.28 2.35
N HIS A 322 2.78 -23.17 1.82
CA HIS A 322 4.02 -23.17 1.03
C HIS A 322 5.23 -22.80 1.89
N GLN A 323 6.32 -23.59 1.87
CA GLN A 323 7.61 -23.14 2.41
C GLN A 323 8.48 -22.50 1.32
N PRO A 324 9.26 -21.45 1.63
CA PRO A 324 10.15 -20.83 0.66
C PRO A 324 11.27 -21.81 0.27
N THR A 325 11.46 -22.04 -1.03
CA THR A 325 12.66 -22.67 -1.58
C THR A 325 13.73 -21.61 -1.85
N ASP A 326 15.00 -21.92 -1.59
CA ASP A 326 16.17 -21.03 -1.85
C ASP A 326 16.36 -20.66 -3.34
N GLN A 327 15.51 -21.16 -4.24
CA GLN A 327 15.56 -20.88 -5.67
C GLN A 327 14.18 -20.38 -6.14
N GLU A 328 14.12 -19.07 -6.39
CA GLU A 328 13.07 -18.34 -7.11
C GLU A 328 11.65 -18.33 -6.48
N PRO A 329 10.89 -17.23 -6.62
CA PRO A 329 9.55 -17.12 -6.05
C PRO A 329 8.60 -18.01 -6.84
N ALA A 330 8.34 -19.20 -6.32
CA ALA A 330 7.35 -20.11 -6.87
C ALA A 330 5.95 -19.44 -6.83
N ASP A 331 5.22 -19.57 -7.94
CA ASP A 331 3.84 -19.12 -8.09
C ASP A 331 2.95 -19.63 -6.95
N ILE A 332 2.30 -18.70 -6.25
CA ILE A 332 1.38 -18.98 -5.15
C ILE A 332 -0.03 -19.23 -5.72
N PHE A 333 -0.59 -20.40 -5.47
CA PHE A 333 -2.01 -20.70 -5.71
C PHE A 333 -2.83 -20.51 -4.44
N GLY A 334 -3.62 -19.46 -4.46
CA GLY A 334 -4.63 -19.09 -3.48
C GLY A 334 -5.29 -17.75 -3.84
N VAL A 335 -5.46 -17.49 -5.14
CA VAL A 335 -6.16 -16.31 -5.67
C VAL A 335 -7.50 -16.78 -6.24
N LEU A 336 -8.61 -16.29 -5.70
CA LEU A 336 -9.90 -16.34 -6.41
C LEU A 336 -9.87 -15.29 -7.53
N ALA A 337 -9.40 -15.73 -8.70
CA ALA A 337 -9.44 -14.93 -9.90
C ALA A 337 -10.84 -15.02 -10.53
N GLY A 338 -11.61 -13.93 -10.47
CA GLY A 338 -12.60 -13.63 -11.49
C GLY A 338 -11.88 -13.16 -12.75
N GLN A 339 -12.36 -13.54 -13.93
CA GLN A 339 -11.84 -12.95 -15.16
C GLN A 339 -12.05 -11.42 -15.13
N ASP A 340 -11.05 -10.70 -15.63
CA ASP A 340 -10.96 -9.23 -15.76
C ASP A 340 -10.33 -8.44 -14.61
N GLY A 341 -9.51 -9.07 -13.75
CA GLY A 341 -8.63 -8.31 -12.85
C GLY A 341 -9.36 -7.54 -11.75
N VAL A 342 -10.61 -7.91 -11.47
CA VAL A 342 -11.31 -7.50 -10.26
C VAL A 342 -11.08 -8.56 -9.18
N MET A 343 -10.35 -8.15 -8.14
CA MET A 343 -10.18 -8.89 -6.90
C MET A 343 -11.56 -9.15 -6.27
N LEU A 344 -12.02 -10.40 -6.29
CA LEU A 344 -13.16 -10.85 -5.49
C LEU A 344 -12.63 -11.47 -4.20
N ASP A 345 -12.82 -10.70 -3.13
CA ASP A 345 -12.66 -11.10 -1.74
C ASP A 345 -13.80 -12.06 -1.33
N LEU A 346 -13.51 -13.16 -0.63
CA LEU A 346 -14.53 -14.11 -0.16
C LEU A 346 -15.43 -13.52 0.94
N ALA A 347 -14.97 -12.52 1.69
CA ALA A 347 -15.81 -11.75 2.60
C ALA A 347 -16.72 -10.76 1.82
N THR A 348 -16.20 -10.15 0.75
CA THR A 348 -16.97 -9.35 -0.23
C THR A 348 -17.99 -10.21 -1.00
N ALA A 349 -17.66 -11.45 -1.33
CA ALA A 349 -18.61 -12.38 -1.96
C ALA A 349 -19.78 -12.71 -1.01
N SER A 350 -19.53 -12.79 0.29
CA SER A 350 -20.56 -13.01 1.31
C SER A 350 -21.41 -11.75 1.58
N GLU A 351 -20.79 -10.56 1.67
CA GLU A 351 -21.51 -9.29 1.88
C GLU A 351 -22.32 -8.83 0.66
N VAL A 352 -21.83 -9.04 -0.57
CA VAL A 352 -22.56 -8.68 -1.80
C VAL A 352 -23.76 -9.61 -2.03
N VAL A 353 -23.68 -10.88 -1.67
CA VAL A 353 -24.81 -11.83 -1.77
C VAL A 353 -25.94 -11.48 -0.79
N GLN A 354 -25.65 -10.80 0.31
CA GLN A 354 -26.65 -10.39 1.31
C GLN A 354 -27.25 -9.00 1.06
N HIS A 355 -26.76 -8.24 0.06
CA HIS A 355 -27.28 -6.91 -0.22
C HIS A 355 -28.63 -6.95 -0.99
N PRO A 356 -29.68 -6.21 -0.56
CA PRO A 356 -31.07 -6.36 -1.05
C PRO A 356 -31.33 -6.03 -2.53
N ASN A 357 -30.32 -5.53 -3.25
CA ASN A 357 -30.38 -5.19 -4.68
C ASN A 357 -29.43 -6.05 -5.55
N SER A 358 -28.81 -7.10 -5.00
CA SER A 358 -27.89 -7.95 -5.74
C SER A 358 -28.64 -8.93 -6.66
N VAL A 359 -28.41 -8.80 -7.97
CA VAL A 359 -29.04 -9.61 -9.02
C VAL A 359 -27.94 -10.13 -9.95
N LEU A 360 -27.94 -11.44 -10.23
CA LEU A 360 -27.08 -12.07 -11.22
C LEU A 360 -27.96 -12.62 -12.36
N GLN A 361 -27.76 -12.13 -13.60
CA GLN A 361 -28.55 -12.53 -14.78
C GLN A 361 -30.07 -12.47 -14.55
N ASP A 362 -30.58 -11.34 -14.06
CA ASP A 362 -32.00 -11.10 -13.74
C ASP A 362 -32.60 -12.02 -12.67
N ARG A 363 -31.78 -12.69 -11.84
CA ARG A 363 -32.25 -13.50 -10.70
C ARG A 363 -31.67 -13.02 -9.36
N ARG A 364 -32.55 -12.88 -8.36
CA ARG A 364 -32.21 -12.55 -6.96
C ARG A 364 -31.57 -13.77 -6.29
N LEU A 365 -30.44 -13.55 -5.62
CA LEU A 365 -29.78 -14.55 -4.78
C LEU A 365 -30.39 -14.44 -3.37
N TRP A 366 -31.04 -15.51 -2.89
CA TRP A 366 -31.54 -15.62 -1.52
C TRP A 366 -30.70 -16.62 -0.73
N PRO A 367 -30.52 -16.45 0.60
CA PRO A 367 -30.12 -17.55 1.47
C PRO A 367 -31.28 -18.55 1.58
N SER A 368 -30.99 -19.85 1.50
CA SER A 368 -32.01 -20.88 1.66
C SER A 368 -32.49 -20.98 3.12
N GLU A 369 -33.50 -20.20 3.48
CA GLU A 369 -34.42 -20.56 4.57
C GLU A 369 -35.58 -21.35 3.97
N ALA A 370 -35.46 -22.68 3.89
CA ALA A 370 -36.60 -23.61 3.82
C ALA A 370 -36.16 -25.07 4.04
N ALA A 371 -35.82 -25.39 5.29
CA ALA A 371 -35.97 -26.75 5.82
C ALA A 371 -36.57 -26.67 7.22
N ALA A 372 -37.70 -25.99 7.34
CA ALA A 372 -38.57 -26.05 8.50
C ALA A 372 -40.03 -25.97 8.03
N GLY A 373 -40.65 -27.15 7.86
CA GLY A 373 -42.11 -27.30 7.86
C GLY A 373 -42.76 -27.76 6.54
N ALA A 374 -43.35 -28.96 6.64
CA ALA A 374 -44.29 -29.66 5.75
C ALA A 374 -43.71 -30.45 4.57
#